data_AF-A0A969W0E9-F1
#
_entry.id   AF-A0A969W0E9-F1
#
_cell.length_a   1.000
_cell.length_b   1.000
_cell.length_c   1.000
_cell.angle_alpha   90.00
_cell.angle_beta   90.00
_cell.angle_gamma   90.00
#
_symmetry.space_group_name_H-M   'P 1'
#
loop_
_entity.id
_entity.type
_entity.pdbx_description
1 polymer ?
#
loop_
_entity_poly.entity_id
_entity_poly.type
_entity_poly.pdbx_seq_one_letter_code
_entity_poly.pdbx_strand_id
1 'polypeptide(L)' 'MFNAVLERARRLARHDWLVVLIGDGAGADDESVRHVTQLSEHNDALAVFIYDPLEAELPDAGRLVLA' A
#
# COMPACT_ATOMS: atom_id res chain seq x y z
N MET A 1 10.08 1.64 -2.33
CA MET A 1 9.62 0.48 -3.13
C MET A 1 8.17 0.64 -3.55
N PHE A 2 7.28 1.07 -2.65
CA PHE A 2 5.85 1.27 -2.91
C PHE A 2 5.54 2.18 -4.12
N ASN A 3 6.16 3.37 -4.19
CA ASN A 3 5.99 4.28 -5.34
C ASN A 3 6.39 3.65 -6.68
N ALA A 4 7.45 2.83 -6.73
CA ALA A 4 7.87 2.16 -7.96
C ALA A 4 6.83 1.12 -8.43
N VAL A 5 6.15 0.44 -7.50
CA VAL A 5 5.04 -0.48 -7.80
C VAL A 5 3.85 0.30 -8.34
N LEU A 6 3.46 1.41 -7.70
CA LEU A 6 2.35 2.26 -8.15
C LEU A 6 2.62 2.88 -9.53
N GLU A 7 3.83 3.35 -9.78
CA GLU A 7 4.25 3.86 -11.08
C GLU A 7 4.18 2.76 -12.16
N ARG A 8 4.60 1.53 -11.83
CA ARG A 8 4.44 0.38 -12.73
C ARG A 8 2.97 0.03 -12.95
N ALA A 9 2.14 0.07 -11.92
CA ALA A 9 0.71 -0.18 -12.03
C ALA A 9 0.05 0.82 -12.98
N ARG A 10 0.35 2.13 -12.87
CA ARG A 10 -0.11 3.17 -13.81
C ARG A 10 0.22 2.89 -15.27
N ARG A 11 1.36 2.28 -15.54
CA ARG A 11 1.77 1.93 -16.91
C ARG A 11 1.04 0.72 -17.47
N LEU A 12 0.52 -0.16 -16.60
CA LEU A 12 -0.11 -1.41 -16.97
C LEU A 12 -1.65 -1.32 -16.98
N ALA A 13 -2.23 -0.72 -15.94
CA ALA A 13 -3.66 -0.52 -15.80
C ALA A 13 -4.11 0.61 -16.72
N ARG A 14 -4.98 0.29 -17.69
CA ARG A 14 -5.53 1.26 -18.64
C ARG A 14 -6.78 1.91 -18.04
N HIS A 15 -7.97 1.49 -18.47
CA HIS A 15 -9.25 1.98 -17.98
C HIS A 15 -10.16 0.81 -17.59
N ASP A 16 -11.12 1.05 -16.70
CA ASP A 16 -12.12 0.10 -16.21
C ASP A 16 -11.52 -1.12 -15.49
N TRP A 17 -10.33 -0.99 -14.92
CA TRP A 17 -9.75 -2.05 -14.09
C TRP A 17 -10.16 -1.86 -12.63
N LEU A 18 -10.21 -2.96 -11.90
CA LEU A 18 -10.16 -2.94 -10.44
C LEU A 18 -8.70 -3.07 -9.99
N VAL A 19 -8.16 -2.01 -9.40
CA VAL A 19 -6.82 -1.98 -8.81
C VAL A 19 -6.95 -2.18 -7.31
N VAL A 20 -6.45 -3.30 -6.81
CA VAL A 20 -6.48 -3.62 -5.38
C VAL A 20 -5.09 -3.43 -4.77
N LEU A 21 -4.98 -2.51 -3.82
CA LEU A 21 -3.77 -2.28 -3.03
C LEU A 21 -3.93 -3.04 -1.71
N ILE A 22 -3.10 -4.06 -1.49
CA ILE A 22 -3.12 -4.87 -0.28
C ILE A 22 -1.79 -4.70 0.45
N GLY A 23 -1.83 -4.17 1.67
CA GLY A 23 -0.62 -3.93 2.47
C GLY A 23 -0.90 -3.11 3.73
N ASP A 24 0.14 -2.88 4.51
CA ASP A 24 0.17 -2.08 5.75
C ASP A 24 0.36 -0.57 5.51
N GLY A 25 0.43 -0.14 4.25
CA GLY A 25 0.67 1.27 3.88
C GLY A 25 2.08 1.78 4.21
N ALA A 26 3.02 0.92 4.59
CA ALA A 26 4.37 1.32 4.95
C ALA A 26 5.09 2.00 3.77
N GLY A 27 5.64 3.20 4.03
CA GLY A 27 6.34 3.99 3.01
C GLY A 27 5.41 4.69 2.01
N ALA A 28 4.12 4.83 2.33
CA ALA A 28 3.23 5.75 1.64
C ALA A 28 3.60 7.21 1.93
N ASP A 29 3.64 8.02 0.88
CA ASP A 29 3.96 9.44 0.92
C ASP A 29 3.11 10.23 -0.10
N ASP A 30 3.41 11.52 -0.27
CA ASP A 30 2.69 12.39 -1.20
C ASP A 30 2.77 11.90 -2.67
N GLU A 31 3.87 11.24 -3.06
CA GLU A 31 4.00 10.65 -4.39
C GLU A 31 3.10 9.42 -4.54
N SER A 32 2.93 8.62 -3.48
CA SER A 32 1.94 7.54 -3.47
C SER A 32 0.53 8.06 -3.70
N VAL A 33 0.16 9.15 -3.00
CA VAL A 33 -1.14 9.80 -3.15
C VAL A 33 -1.34 10.26 -4.59
N ARG A 34 -0.32 10.88 -5.20
CA ARG A 34 -0.36 11.30 -6.61
C ARG A 34 -0.59 10.12 -7.55
N HIS A 35 0.14 9.02 -7.38
CA HIS A 35 -0.02 7.85 -8.22
C HIS A 35 -1.38 7.17 -8.07
N VAL A 36 -1.86 7.00 -6.84
CA VAL A 36 -3.17 6.39 -6.58
C VAL A 36 -4.28 7.26 -7.15
N THR A 37 -4.21 8.58 -6.96
CA THR A 37 -5.19 9.53 -7.53
C THR A 37 -5.30 9.35 -9.04
N GLN A 38 -4.16 9.31 -9.73
CA GLN A 38 -4.14 9.16 -11.17
C GLN A 38 -4.56 7.77 -11.66
N LEU A 39 -4.37 6.71 -10.86
CA LEU A 39 -4.93 5.39 -11.17
C LEU A 39 -6.46 5.45 -11.08
N SER A 40 -6.98 6.09 -10.04
CA SER A 40 -8.42 6.20 -9.77
C SER A 40 -9.18 7.11 -10.75
N GLU A 41 -8.50 7.93 -11.56
CA GLU A 41 -9.14 8.76 -12.59
C GLU A 41 -9.92 7.94 -13.63
N HIS A 42 -9.47 6.71 -13.90
CA HIS A 42 -10.03 5.83 -14.93
C HIS A 42 -10.24 4.38 -14.48
N ASN A 43 -9.94 4.08 -13.22
CA ASN A 43 -10.02 2.74 -12.65
C ASN A 43 -10.71 2.80 -11.29
N ASP A 44 -11.32 1.70 -10.88
CA ASP A 44 -11.76 1.52 -9.50
C ASP A 44 -10.55 1.15 -8.65
N ALA A 45 -10.35 1.85 -7.53
CA ALA A 45 -9.28 1.57 -6.59
C ALA A 45 -9.84 1.08 -5.26
N LEU A 46 -9.38 -0.07 -4.78
CA LEU A 46 -9.70 -0.63 -3.47
C LEU A 46 -8.43 -0.77 -2.65
N ALA A 47 -8.38 -0.14 -1.48
CA ALA A 47 -7.31 -0.34 -0.52
C ALA A 47 -7.75 -1.32 0.58
N VAL A 48 -6.95 -2.36 0.81
CA VAL A 48 -7.11 -3.33 1.89
C VAL A 48 -5.91 -3.18 2.81
N PHE A 49 -6.17 -2.68 4.01
CA PHE A 49 -5.13 -2.46 5.01
C PHE A 49 -4.87 -3.75 5.79
N ILE A 50 -3.62 -4.18 5.83
CA ILE A 50 -3.17 -5.27 6.71
C ILE A 50 -2.76 -4.66 8.04
N TYR A 51 -3.34 -5.16 9.13
CA TYR A 51 -3.02 -4.72 10.48
C TYR A 51 -2.47 -5.90 11.29
N ASP A 52 -1.26 -5.77 11.82
CA ASP A 52 -0.68 -6.68 12.81
C ASP A 52 -0.72 -6.03 14.20
N PRO A 53 -1.51 -6.56 15.15
CA PRO A 53 -1.54 -6.05 16.52
C PRO A 53 -0.17 -6.03 17.22
N LEU A 54 0.74 -6.94 16.86
CA LEU A 54 2.10 -6.99 17.42
C LEU A 54 2.98 -5.86 16.90
N GLU A 55 2.75 -5.40 15.67
CA GLU A 55 3.45 -4.24 15.10
C GLU A 55 2.96 -2.93 15.72
N ALA A 56 1.67 -2.85 16.03
CA ALA A 56 1.07 -1.66 16.65
C ALA A 56 1.53 -1.44 18.08
N GLU A 57 1.74 -2.51 18.86
CA GLU A 57 2.21 -2.43 20.22
C GLU A 57 3.09 -3.64 20.52
N LEU A 58 4.41 -3.41 20.52
CA LEU A 58 5.34 -4.45 20.95
C LEU A 58 5.05 -4.77 22.42
N PRO A 59 4.79 -6.05 22.77
CA PRO A 59 4.56 -6.41 24.15
C PRO A 59 5.80 -6.09 24.97
N ASP A 60 5.61 -5.77 26.26
CA ASP A 60 6.69 -5.51 27.23
C ASP A 60 7.39 -6.83 27.61
N ALA A 61 7.91 -7.53 26.61
CA ALA A 61 8.43 -8.89 26.65
C ALA A 61 9.96 -8.93 26.71
N GLY A 62 10.62 -7.81 27.01
CA GLY A 62 12.07 -7.72 27.01
C GLY A 62 12.64 -7.94 25.60
N ARG A 63 13.65 -8.80 25.45
CA ARG A 63 14.32 -9.00 24.16
C ARG A 63 13.52 -9.94 23.25
N LEU A 64 12.84 -9.37 22.27
CA LEU A 64 12.21 -10.11 21.18
C LEU A 64 13.23 -10.36 20.05
N VAL A 65 13.28 -11.60 19.56
CA VAL A 65 14.00 -11.97 18.33
C VAL A 65 12.94 -12.27 17.28
N LEU A 66 12.86 -11.42 16.27
CA LEU A 66 12.04 -11.68 15.07
C LEU A 66 12.89 -12.53 14.12
N ALA A 67 12.38 -13.71 13.75
CA ALA A 67 13.01 -14.66 12.85
C ALA A 67 12.48 -14.51 11.42
#